data_AF-A0A2S8FAT2-F1
#
_entry.id   AF-A0A2S8FAT2-F1
#
_cell.length_a   1.000
_cell.length_b   1.000
_cell.length_c   1.000
_cell.angle_alpha   90.00
_cell.angle_beta   90.00
_cell.angle_gamma   90.00
#
_symmetry.space_group_name_H-M   'P 1'
#
loop_
_entity.id
_entity.type
_entity.pdbx_description
1 polymer ?
#
loop_
_entity_poly.entity_id
_entity_poly.type
_entity_poly.pdbx_seq_one_letter_code
_entity_poly.pdbx_strand_id
1 'polypeptide(L)'
;METAEQLVQHASELLEILETGAPFSPDDLADLVQHVELFCDHFPPGEEVPRKVSRLLTELVPALDAVSQNYEGEPAERIQETASTLFVIMLEKL
;
A
#
# COMPACT_ATOMS: atom_id res chain seq x y z
N MET A 1 -4.78 -8.95 -15.29
CA MET A 1 -3.42 -8.86 -14.75
C MET A 1 -3.15 -7.38 -14.59
N GLU A 2 -3.13 -6.88 -13.36
CA GLU A 2 -2.81 -5.48 -13.13
C GLU A 2 -1.36 -5.20 -13.52
N THR A 3 -1.14 -4.06 -14.15
CA THR A 3 0.22 -3.60 -14.44
C THR A 3 0.77 -2.85 -13.23
N ALA A 4 2.11 -2.75 -13.15
CA ALA A 4 2.76 -1.89 -12.17
C ALA A 4 2.26 -0.43 -12.22
N GLU A 5 1.70 0.01 -13.35
CA GLU A 5 1.14 1.35 -13.47
C GLU A 5 -0.24 1.47 -12.84
N GLN A 6 -1.09 0.46 -12.98
CA GLN A 6 -2.40 0.42 -12.34
C GLN A 6 -2.25 0.37 -10.82
N LEU A 7 -1.30 -0.42 -10.33
CA LEU A 7 -1.01 -0.53 -8.91
C LEU A 7 -0.51 0.81 -8.32
N VAL A 8 0.39 1.49 -9.03
CA VAL A 8 0.88 2.82 -8.61
C VAL A 8 -0.25 3.85 -8.64
N GLN A 9 -1.09 3.83 -9.67
CA GLN A 9 -2.22 4.75 -9.79
C GLN A 9 -3.20 4.56 -8.63
N HIS A 10 -3.64 3.32 -8.37
CA HIS A 10 -4.58 3.00 -7.31
C HIS A 10 -4.04 3.39 -5.93
N ALA A 11 -2.79 3.05 -5.64
CA ALA A 11 -2.14 3.42 -4.38
C ALA A 11 -2.03 4.95 -4.21
N SER A 12 -1.79 5.69 -5.29
CA SER A 12 -1.69 7.15 -5.25
C SER A 12 -3.05 7.81 -5.03
N GLU A 13 -4.10 7.31 -5.69
CA GLU A 13 -5.47 7.80 -5.52
C GLU A 13 -5.97 7.56 -4.10
N LEU A 14 -5.71 6.37 -3.54
CA LEU A 14 -6.07 6.05 -2.17
C LEU A 14 -5.32 6.94 -1.18
N LEU A 15 -4.02 7.17 -1.40
CA LEU A 15 -3.24 8.06 -0.53
C LEU A 15 -3.78 9.49 -0.57
N GLU A 16 -4.14 10.02 -1.73
CA GLU A 16 -4.74 11.36 -1.86
C GLU A 16 -6.06 11.47 -1.05
N ILE A 17 -6.92 10.44 -1.13
CA ILE A 17 -8.16 10.38 -0.34
C ILE A 17 -7.83 10.46 1.16
N LEU A 18 -6.86 9.65 1.61
CA LEU A 18 -6.52 9.59 3.03
C LEU A 18 -5.83 10.87 3.53
N GLU A 19 -4.98 11.51 2.72
CA GLU A 19 -4.31 12.77 3.05
C GLU A 19 -5.29 13.93 3.22
N THR A 20 -6.38 13.93 2.46
CA THR A 20 -7.44 14.94 2.60
C THR A 20 -8.37 14.72 3.79
N GLY A 21 -8.20 13.60 4.53
CA GLY A 21 -9.11 13.20 5.61
C GLY A 21 -10.49 12.81 5.09
N ALA A 22 -10.62 12.52 3.79
CA ALA A 22 -11.86 12.08 3.20
C ALA A 22 -12.27 10.70 3.77
N PRO A 23 -13.58 10.40 3.80
CA PRO A 23 -14.03 9.06 4.13
C PRO A 23 -13.51 8.08 3.07
N PHE A 24 -12.91 7.00 3.53
CA PHE A 24 -12.43 5.89 2.69
C PHE A 24 -13.22 4.63 3.02
N SER A 25 -13.34 3.70 2.07
CA SER A 25 -13.87 2.38 2.36
C SER A 25 -12.75 1.54 2.98
N PRO A 26 -13.01 0.82 4.08
CA PRO A 26 -12.03 -0.14 4.59
C PRO A 26 -11.65 -1.22 3.58
N ASP A 27 -12.53 -1.50 2.62
CA ASP A 27 -12.27 -2.42 1.52
C ASP A 27 -11.18 -1.86 0.57
N ASP A 28 -11.05 -0.54 0.43
CA ASP A 28 -10.03 0.07 -0.45
C ASP A 28 -8.60 -0.24 0.04
N LEU A 29 -8.39 -0.26 1.36
CA LEU A 29 -7.11 -0.62 1.97
C LEU A 29 -6.81 -2.12 1.80
N ALA A 30 -7.82 -2.97 1.97
CA ALA A 30 -7.68 -4.41 1.79
C ALA A 30 -7.39 -4.77 0.33
N ASP A 31 -8.08 -4.12 -0.61
CA ASP A 31 -7.89 -4.28 -2.04
C ASP A 31 -6.48 -3.82 -2.45
N LEU A 32 -5.98 -2.71 -1.92
CA LEU A 32 -4.61 -2.26 -2.16
C LEU A 32 -3.59 -3.33 -1.74
N VAL A 33 -3.71 -3.89 -0.54
CA VAL A 33 -2.82 -4.96 -0.05
C VAL A 33 -2.90 -6.17 -0.97
N GLN A 34 -4.12 -6.62 -1.29
CA GLN A 34 -4.33 -7.77 -2.15
C GLN A 34 -3.71 -7.58 -3.54
N HIS A 35 -3.87 -6.41 -4.15
CA HIS A 35 -3.28 -6.12 -5.45
C HIS A 35 -1.74 -6.10 -5.38
N VAL A 36 -1.17 -5.56 -4.31
CA VAL A 36 0.29 -5.57 -4.08
C VAL A 36 0.80 -7.00 -3.90
N GLU A 37 0.14 -7.81 -3.09
CA GLU A 37 0.50 -9.22 -2.87
C GLU A 37 0.46 -10.01 -4.18
N LEU A 38 -0.67 -9.95 -4.89
CA LEU A 38 -0.83 -10.65 -6.18
C LEU A 38 0.21 -10.21 -7.20
N PHE A 39 0.52 -8.91 -7.24
CA PHE A 39 1.56 -8.40 -8.12
C PHE A 39 2.94 -8.93 -7.73
N CYS A 40 3.27 -8.94 -6.43
CA CYS A 40 4.57 -9.38 -5.92
C CYS A 40 4.76 -10.91 -5.98
N ASP A 41 3.68 -11.69 -5.95
CA ASP A 41 3.69 -13.15 -6.12
C ASP A 41 4.14 -13.60 -7.51
N HIS A 42 4.04 -12.72 -8.51
CA HIS A 42 4.61 -12.97 -9.83
C HIS A 42 6.14 -13.00 -9.84
N PHE A 43 6.78 -12.49 -8.79
CA PHE A 43 8.23 -12.42 -8.66
C PHE A 43 8.68 -13.46 -7.62
N PRO A 44 9.39 -14.53 -8.04
CA PRO A 44 9.84 -15.56 -7.12
C PRO A 44 10.85 -15.01 -6.09
N PRO A 45 11.06 -15.71 -4.97
CA PRO A 45 12.05 -15.30 -3.98
C PRO A 45 13.44 -15.11 -4.60
N GLY A 46 14.02 -13.92 -4.41
CA GLY A 46 15.31 -13.54 -4.99
C GLY A 46 15.23 -12.80 -6.33
N GLU A 47 14.05 -12.64 -6.93
CA GLU A 47 13.81 -11.69 -8.00
C GLU A 47 13.23 -10.38 -7.46
N GLU A 48 13.86 -9.26 -7.82
CA GLU A 48 13.41 -7.93 -7.44
C GLU A 48 12.13 -7.57 -8.21
N VAL A 49 11.16 -6.99 -7.49
CA VAL A 49 10.01 -6.35 -8.13
C VAL A 49 10.48 -5.14 -8.98
N PRO A 50 9.70 -4.72 -10.00
CA PRO A 50 10.05 -3.57 -10.80
C PRO A 50 10.33 -2.35 -9.92
N ARG A 51 11.40 -1.62 -10.23
CA ARG A 51 11.86 -0.44 -9.47
C ARG A 51 10.74 0.57 -9.16
N LYS A 52 9.74 0.68 -10.03
CA LYS A 52 8.56 1.54 -9.84
C LYS A 52 7.70 1.10 -8.64
N VAL A 53 7.51 -0.20 -8.46
CA VAL A 53 6.74 -0.79 -7.34
C VAL A 53 7.56 -0.76 -6.05
N SER A 54 8.86 -1.08 -6.13
CA SER A 54 9.79 -0.89 -5.00
C SER A 54 9.73 0.54 -4.45
N ARG A 55 9.80 1.53 -5.35
CA ARG A 55 9.69 2.94 -5.00
C ARG A 55 8.32 3.28 -4.40
N LEU A 56 7.24 2.76 -4.99
CA LEU A 56 5.89 2.94 -4.46
C LEU A 56 5.81 2.46 -3.01
N LEU A 57 6.25 1.23 -2.69
CA LEU A 57 6.19 0.70 -1.33
C LEU A 57 7.02 1.55 -0.35
N THR A 58 8.18 2.01 -0.79
CA THR A 58 9.06 2.89 0.00
C THR A 58 8.42 4.26 0.31
N GLU A 59 7.57 4.77 -0.57
CA GLU A 59 6.86 6.05 -0.40
C GLU A 59 5.52 5.86 0.34
N LEU A 60 4.80 4.78 0.05
CA LEU A 60 3.45 4.50 0.54
C LEU A 60 3.41 4.09 2.02
N VAL A 61 4.33 3.22 2.46
CA VAL A 61 4.39 2.77 3.86
C VAL A 61 4.52 3.95 4.84
N PRO A 62 5.53 4.84 4.72
CA PRO A 62 5.64 5.98 5.62
C PRO A 62 4.50 6.98 5.47
N ALA A 63 3.92 7.11 4.27
CA ALA A 63 2.78 7.99 4.04
C ALA A 63 1.51 7.48 4.76
N LEU A 64 1.22 6.18 4.69
CA LEU A 64 0.12 5.57 5.44
C LEU A 64 0.34 5.67 6.95
N ASP A 65 1.57 5.47 7.44
CA ASP A 65 1.90 5.67 8.86
C ASP A 65 1.62 7.11 9.31
N ALA A 66 2.08 8.11 8.55
CA ALA A 66 1.84 9.52 8.84
C ALA A 66 0.35 9.87 8.79
N VAL A 67 -0.36 9.40 7.76
CA VAL A 67 -1.79 9.61 7.57
C VAL A 67 -2.60 8.98 8.69
N SER A 68 -2.20 7.81 9.22
CA SER A 68 -2.91 7.15 10.32
C SER A 68 -3.05 8.05 11.56
N GLN A 69 -2.11 8.99 11.76
CA GLN A 69 -2.12 9.96 12.85
C GLN A 69 -3.24 11.01 12.71
N ASN A 70 -3.84 11.15 11.53
CA ASN A 70 -4.98 12.04 11.28
C ASN A 70 -6.33 11.38 11.60
N TYR A 71 -6.34 10.08 11.89
CA TYR A 71 -7.54 9.31 12.21
C TYR A 71 -7.52 8.83 13.67
N GLU A 72 -8.68 8.50 14.22
CA GLU A 72 -8.82 7.95 15.58
C GLU A 72 -9.66 6.67 15.57
N GLY A 73 -9.33 5.71 16.44
CA GLY A 73 -10.07 4.46 16.59
C GLY A 73 -9.83 3.49 15.42
N GLU A 74 -10.88 2.78 15.03
CA GLU A 74 -10.83 1.70 14.03
C GLU A 74 -10.20 2.12 12.68
N PRO A 75 -10.48 3.31 12.09
CA PRO A 75 -9.83 3.73 10.86
C PRO A 75 -8.31 3.87 10.98
N ALA A 76 -7.81 4.40 12.09
CA ALA A 76 -6.37 4.55 12.33
C ALA A 76 -5.68 3.19 12.45
N GLU A 77 -6.30 2.26 13.19
CA GLU A 77 -5.82 0.89 13.35
C GLU A 77 -5.73 0.16 12.01
N ARG A 78 -6.74 0.29 11.15
CA ARG A 78 -6.76 -0.32 9.81
C ARG A 78 -5.68 0.26 8.89
N ILE A 79 -5.47 1.57 8.90
CA ILE A 79 -4.40 2.21 8.10
C ILE A 79 -3.03 1.71 8.58
N GLN A 80 -2.81 1.59 9.89
CA GLN A 80 -1.55 1.07 10.45
C GLN A 80 -1.34 -0.42 10.14
N GLU A 81 -2.39 -1.23 10.20
CA GLU A 81 -2.34 -2.64 9.80
C GLU A 81 -1.95 -2.77 8.32
N THR A 82 -2.56 -1.95 7.46
CA THR A 82 -2.24 -1.89 6.02
C THR A 82 -0.77 -1.51 5.80
N ALA A 83 -0.29 -0.45 6.46
CA ALA A 83 1.10 -0.02 6.38
C ALA A 83 2.08 -1.11 6.83
N SER A 84 1.73 -1.83 7.90
CA SER A 84 2.53 -2.93 8.44
C SER A 84 2.62 -4.11 7.47
N THR A 85 1.50 -4.50 6.86
CA THR A 85 1.47 -5.58 5.86
C THR A 85 2.29 -5.21 4.62
N LEU A 86 2.13 -3.98 4.10
CA LEU A 86 2.92 -3.49 2.97
C LEU A 86 4.41 -3.41 3.30
N PHE A 87 4.77 -3.10 4.54
CA PHE A 87 6.15 -3.11 4.99
C PHE A 87 6.75 -4.52 5.01
N VAL A 88 6.00 -5.53 5.43
CA VAL A 88 6.45 -6.94 5.37
C VAL A 88 6.69 -7.35 3.92
N ILE A 89 5.75 -7.07 3.02
CA ILE A 89 5.90 -7.37 1.58
C ILE A 89 7.13 -6.66 1.01
N MET A 90 7.37 -5.40 1.41
CA MET A 90 8.55 -4.65 1.02
C MET A 90 9.85 -5.34 1.48
N LEU A 91 9.93 -5.84 2.73
CA LEU A 91 11.12 -6.54 3.23
C LEU A 91 11.37 -7.90 2.55
N GLU A 92 10.33 -8.55 2.04
CA GLU A 92 10.47 -9.82 1.33
C GLU A 92 10.92 -9.65 -0.13
N LYS A 93 10.68 -8.47 -0.72
CA LYS A 93 10.85 -8.21 -2.15
C LYS A 93 11.93 -7.17 -2.49
N LEU A 94 12.44 -6.42 -1.51
CA LEU A 94 13.62 -5.53 -1.61
C LEU A 94 14.87 -6.17 -1.02
#